data_AF-A0A0E3SX59-F1
#
_entry.id   AF-A0A0E3SX59-F1
#
_cell.length_a   1.000
_cell.length_b   1.000
_cell.length_c   1.000
_cell.angle_alpha   90.00
_cell.angle_beta   90.00
_cell.angle_gamma   90.00
#
_symmetry.space_group_name_H-M   'P 1'
#
loop_
_entity.id
_entity.type
_entity.pdbx_description
1 polymer ?
#
loop_
_entity_poly.entity_id
_entity_poly.type
_entity_poly.pdbx_seq_one_letter_code
_entity_poly.pdbx_strand_id
1 'polypeptide(L)' 'MPQLVPFYYMNEVVFAFAIIVFILYVLSKYILPRIVRLFLSRMFINKI' A
#
# COMPACT_ATOMS: atom_id res chain seq x y z
N MET A 1 24.30 -3.85 -14.63
CA MET A 1 24.63 -5.28 -14.79
C MET A 1 23.93 -5.82 -16.04
N PRO A 2 24.46 -6.83 -16.73
CA PRO A 2 23.95 -7.28 -18.05
C PRO A 2 22.52 -7.83 -18.06
N GLN A 3 21.84 -7.90 -16.90
CA GLN A 3 20.42 -8.24 -16.79
C GLN A 3 19.49 -7.02 -16.88
N LEU A 4 19.97 -5.81 -16.58
CA LEU A 4 19.21 -4.56 -16.69
C LEU A 4 19.28 -4.01 -18.13
N VAL A 5 18.88 -4.85 -19.09
CA VAL A 5 18.93 -4.53 -20.52
C VAL A 5 17.65 -3.79 -20.90
N PRO A 6 17.71 -2.73 -21.74
CA PRO A 6 16.60 -1.80 -21.90
C PRO A 6 15.32 -2.33 -22.53
N PHE A 7 15.31 -3.58 -22.99
CA PHE A 7 14.15 -4.18 -23.65
C PHE A 7 12.89 -4.22 -22.77
N TYR A 8 13.04 -4.30 -21.45
CA TYR A 8 11.90 -4.40 -20.52
C TYR A 8 11.65 -3.13 -19.69
N TYR A 9 12.42 -2.05 -19.85
CA TYR A 9 12.29 -0.87 -18.97
C TYR A 9 10.90 -0.26 -18.99
N MET A 10 10.27 -0.14 -20.16
CA MET A 10 8.91 0.42 -20.24
C MET A 10 7.90 -0.46 -19.49
N ASN A 11 8.05 -1.78 -19.59
CA ASN A 11 7.18 -2.73 -18.89
C ASN A 11 7.36 -2.64 -17.37
N GLU A 12 8.61 -2.69 -16.90
CA GLU A 12 8.94 -2.59 -15.47
C GLU A 12 8.41 -1.28 -14.87
N VAL A 13 8.58 -0.15 -15.57
CA VAL A 13 8.11 1.16 -15.13
C VAL A 13 6.58 1.21 -15.04
N VAL A 14 5.87 0.75 -16.07
CA VAL A 14 4.40 0.75 -16.08
C VAL A 14 3.84 -0.13 -14.96
N PHE A 15 4.38 -1.34 -14.78
CA PHE A 15 3.95 -2.23 -13.71
C PHE A 15 4.31 -1.68 -12.32
N ALA A 16 5.48 -1.08 -12.15
CA ALA A 16 5.86 -0.45 -10.89
C ALA A 16 4.87 0.65 -10.48
N PHE A 17 4.54 1.56 -11.40
CA PHE A 17 3.57 2.62 -11.11
C PHE A 17 2.15 2.09 -10.87
N ALA A 18 1.72 1.09 -11.65
CA ALA A 18 0.42 0.45 -11.43
C ALA A 18 0.33 -0.21 -10.03
N ILE A 19 1.38 -0.92 -9.63
CA ILE A 19 1.47 -1.57 -8.31
C ILE A 19 1.50 -0.53 -7.20
N ILE A 20 2.23 0.58 -7.35
CA ILE A 20 2.27 1.65 -6.35
C ILE A 20 0.88 2.24 -6.13
N VAL A 21 0.14 2.55 -7.20
CA VAL A 21 -1.23 3.08 -7.11
C VAL A 21 -2.17 2.07 -6.46
N PHE A 22 -2.07 0.80 -6.86
CA PHE A 22 -2.87 -0.28 -6.28
C PHE A 22 -2.62 -0.43 -4.78
N ILE A 23 -1.34 -0.46 -4.36
CA ILE A 23 -0.95 -0.54 -2.95
C ILE A 23 -1.47 0.68 -2.18
N LEU A 24 -1.33 1.89 -2.73
CA LEU A 24 -1.84 3.10 -2.10
C LEU A 24 -3.35 3.03 -1.86
N TYR A 25 -4.11 2.59 -2.85
CA TYR A 25 -5.55 2.42 -2.73
C TYR A 25 -5.91 1.38 -1.67
N VAL A 26 -5.22 0.23 -1.66
CA VAL A 26 -5.49 -0.85 -0.70
C VAL A 26 -5.16 -0.42 0.72
N LEU A 27 -4.01 0.23 0.92
CA LEU A 27 -3.58 0.75 2.22
C LEU A 27 -4.56 1.81 2.74
N SER A 28 -4.92 2.78 1.90
CA SER A 28 -5.80 3.89 2.28
C SER A 28 -7.21 3.41 2.65
N LYS A 29 -7.80 2.53 1.84
CA LYS A 29 -9.23 2.19 1.99
C LYS A 29 -9.49 1.01 2.92
N TYR A 30 -8.59 0.04 3.00
CA TYR A 30 -8.89 -1.22 3.71
C TYR A 30 -8.01 -1.42 4.95
N ILE A 31 -6.70 -1.22 4.83
CA ILE A 31 -5.76 -1.56 5.92
C ILE A 31 -5.77 -0.47 7.00
N LEU A 32 -5.56 0.79 6.61
CA LEU A 32 -5.43 1.90 7.56
C LEU A 32 -6.71 2.11 8.40
N PRO A 33 -7.93 2.12 7.82
CA PRO A 33 -9.15 2.34 8.59
C PRO A 33 -9.41 1.21 9.59
N ARG A 34 -9.02 -0.03 9.27
CA ARG A 34 -9.15 -1.17 10.17
C ARG A 34 -8.26 -1.00 11.40
N ILE A 35 -7.01 -0.58 11.21
CA ILE A 35 -6.07 -0.33 12.31
C ILE A 35 -6.58 0.80 13.20
N VAL A 36 -7.01 1.92 12.60
CA VAL A 36 -7.54 3.06 13.35
C VAL A 36 -8.77 2.68 14.15
N ARG A 37 -9.71 1.89 13.59
CA ARG A 37 -10.91 1.43 14.30
C ARG A 37 -10.57 0.58 15.53
N LEU A 38 -9.60 -0.33 15.41
CA LEU A 38 -9.17 -1.16 16.54
C LEU A 38 -8.45 -0.35 17.62
N PHE A 39 -7.67 0.65 17.22
CA PHE A 39 -7.01 1.54 18.17
C PHE A 39 -8.03 2.41 18.92
N LEU A 40 -8.98 3.00 18.19
CA LEU A 40 -10.06 3.78 18.79
C LEU A 40 -10.91 2.94 19.74
N SER A 41 -11.31 1.72 19.36
CA SER A 41 -12.12 0.87 20.24
C SER A 41 -11.42 0.56 21.56
N ARG A 42 -10.12 0.25 21.53
CA ARG A 42 -9.30 0.03 22.74
C ARG A 42 -9.18 1.29 23.58
N MET A 43 -8.98 2.45 22.95
CA MET A 43 -8.92 3.73 23.65
C MET A 43 -10.25 4.06 24.34
N PHE A 44 -11.38 3.83 23.66
CA PHE A 44 -12.70 4.05 24.24
C PHE A 44 -12.97 3.11 25.42
N ILE A 45 -12.62 1.83 25.32
CA ILE A 45 -12.77 0.86 26.43
C ILE A 45 -11.93 1.26 27.63
N ASN A 46 -10.67 1.69 27.44
CA ASN A 46 -9.79 2.07 28.55
C ASN A 46 -10.13 3.44 29.19
N LYS A 47 -10.94 4.26 28.52
CA LYS A 47 -11.35 5.59 29.02
C LYS A 47 -12.63 5.51 29.88
N ILE A 48 -13.40 4.44 29.73
CA ILE A 48 -14.52 4.07 30.60
C ILE A 48 -13.95 3.47 31.88
#